data_AF-A0A840V815-F1
#
_entry.id   AF-A0A840V815-F1
#
_cell.length_a   1.000
_cell.length_b   1.000
_cell.length_c   1.000
_cell.angle_alpha   90.00
_cell.angle_beta   90.00
_cell.angle_gamma   90.00
#
_symmetry.space_group_name_H-M   'P 1'
#
loop_
_entity.id
_entity.type
_entity.pdbx_description
1 polymer ?
#
loop_
_entity_poly.entity_id
_entity_poly.type
_entity_poly.pdbx_seq_one_letter_code
_entity_poly.pdbx_strand_id
1 'polypeptide(L)'
;MIASDTMMAEKESIMANITIRDLPDQTKETLRVRAAQQGVSLEAFVRQVLQEASQARRPKAAGLFELSREFFGSGRGVELELPPRHSRRPAVDFDS
;
A
#
# COMPACT_ATOMS: atom_id res chain seq x y z
N MET A 1 -53.06 -5.05 11.89
CA MET A 1 -51.75 -4.47 11.55
C MET A 1 -50.70 -5.50 11.93
N ILE A 2 -50.19 -6.14 10.90
CA ILE A 2 -49.21 -7.22 10.94
C ILE A 2 -47.85 -6.67 11.42
N ALA A 3 -47.20 -7.47 12.26
CA ALA A 3 -45.86 -7.28 12.76
C ALA A 3 -44.87 -6.93 11.65
N SER A 4 -44.04 -5.92 11.89
CA SER A 4 -42.82 -5.64 11.14
C SER A 4 -41.83 -4.95 12.07
N ASP A 5 -41.54 -5.60 13.19
CA ASP A 5 -40.30 -5.36 13.94
C ASP A 5 -39.38 -6.56 13.70
N THR A 6 -39.10 -6.77 12.41
CA THR A 6 -38.34 -7.89 11.88
C THR A 6 -37.12 -7.29 11.20
N MET A 7 -35.95 -7.66 11.74
CA MET A 7 -34.61 -7.55 11.17
C MET A 7 -33.93 -6.18 11.21
N MET A 8 -33.51 -5.77 12.40
CA MET A 8 -32.10 -5.41 12.56
C MET A 8 -31.60 -6.08 13.83
N ALA A 9 -31.44 -7.41 13.74
CA ALA A 9 -30.41 -8.05 14.53
C ALA A 9 -29.12 -7.30 14.20
N GLU A 10 -28.71 -6.40 15.09
CA GLU A 10 -27.35 -5.91 15.11
C GLU A 10 -26.49 -7.14 15.00
N LYS A 11 -25.78 -7.21 13.86
CA LYS A 11 -24.69 -8.14 13.68
C LYS A 11 -23.68 -7.73 14.75
N GLU A 12 -23.83 -8.30 15.95
CA GLU A 12 -22.77 -8.34 16.95
C GLU A 12 -21.56 -8.80 16.16
N SER A 13 -20.70 -7.84 15.86
CA SER A 13 -19.46 -8.07 15.15
C SER A 13 -18.63 -8.89 16.13
N ILE A 14 -18.80 -10.21 16.09
CA ILE A 14 -17.85 -11.16 16.66
C ILE A 14 -16.48 -10.70 16.18
N MET A 15 -15.69 -10.14 17.10
CA MET A 15 -14.39 -9.57 16.76
C MET A 15 -13.58 -10.65 16.05
N ALA A 16 -13.21 -10.36 14.81
CA ALA A 16 -12.46 -11.31 14.00
C ALA A 16 -11.15 -11.64 14.73
N ASN A 17 -10.93 -12.92 15.00
CA ASN A 17 -9.70 -13.40 15.64
C ASN A 17 -8.75 -13.97 14.57
N ILE A 18 -7.46 -13.80 14.81
CA ILE A 18 -6.40 -14.33 13.95
C ILE A 18 -5.34 -14.94 14.87
N THR A 19 -4.93 -16.18 14.59
CA THR A 19 -3.83 -16.85 15.28
C THR A 19 -2.62 -16.90 14.36
N ILE A 20 -1.52 -16.27 14.76
CA ILE A 20 -0.23 -16.33 14.06
C ILE A 20 0.58 -17.47 14.69
N ARG A 21 0.80 -18.56 13.94
CA ARG A 21 1.62 -19.71 14.36
C ARG A 21 3.06 -19.53 13.92
N ASP A 22 3.97 -20.22 14.61
CA ASP A 22 5.41 -20.26 14.30
C ASP A 22 6.06 -18.88 14.17
N LEU A 23 5.57 -17.89 14.93
CA LEU A 23 6.15 -16.55 14.98
C LEU A 23 7.51 -16.62 15.71
N PRO A 24 8.63 -16.18 15.07
CA PRO A 24 9.92 -16.18 15.74
C PRO A 24 9.88 -15.37 17.04
N ASP A 25 10.46 -15.91 18.12
CA ASP A 25 10.45 -15.28 19.44
C ASP A 25 11.05 -13.87 19.41
N GLN A 26 12.12 -13.68 18.63
CA GLN A 26 12.74 -12.37 18.43
C GLN A 26 11.76 -11.34 17.83
N THR A 27 10.88 -11.78 16.93
CA THR A 27 9.86 -10.91 16.33
C THR A 27 8.82 -10.52 17.37
N LYS A 28 8.32 -11.48 18.15
CA LYS A 28 7.37 -11.23 19.23
C LYS A 28 7.93 -10.25 20.26
N GLU A 29 9.20 -10.43 20.64
CA GLU A 29 9.87 -9.57 21.61
C GLU A 29 10.06 -8.14 21.09
N THR A 30 10.46 -8.00 19.83
CA THR A 30 10.57 -6.69 19.17
C THR A 30 9.23 -5.96 19.15
N LEU A 31 8.13 -6.67 18.85
CA LEU A 31 6.78 -6.10 18.89
C LEU A 31 6.37 -5.68 20.31
N ARG A 32 6.72 -6.48 21.33
CA ARG A 32 6.45 -6.19 22.74
C ARG A 32 7.16 -4.91 23.20
N VAL A 33 8.44 -4.75 22.84
CA VAL A 33 9.22 -3.54 23.16
C VAL A 33 8.60 -2.31 22.48
N ARG A 34 8.22 -2.41 21.20
CA ARG A 34 7.56 -1.31 20.48
C ARG A 34 6.20 -0.94 21.07
N ALA A 35 5.40 -1.93 21.45
CA ALA A 35 4.12 -1.69 22.12
C ALA A 35 4.31 -0.96 23.46
N ALA A 36 5.29 -1.38 24.26
CA ALA A 36 5.63 -0.72 25.53
C ALA A 36 6.10 0.73 25.34
N GLN A 37 6.90 1.00 24.30
CA GLN A 37 7.32 2.36 23.94
C GLN A 37 6.15 3.28 23.57
N GLN A 38 5.08 2.73 23.00
CA GLN A 38 3.85 3.45 22.68
C GLN A 38 2.82 3.47 23.83
N GLY A 39 3.11 2.80 24.95
CA GLY A 39 2.20 2.74 26.10
C GLY A 39 0.95 1.90 25.87
N VAL A 40 0.96 0.98 24.91
CA VAL A 40 -0.19 0.13 24.55
C VAL A 40 0.11 -1.36 24.77
N SER A 41 -0.92 -2.18 24.84
CA SER A 41 -0.76 -3.64 24.89
C SER A 41 -0.22 -4.17 23.56
N LEU A 42 0.45 -5.34 23.61
CA LEU A 42 0.93 -6.02 22.40
C LEU A 42 -0.23 -6.29 21.41
N GLU A 43 -1.39 -6.71 21.92
CA GLU A 43 -2.58 -6.95 21.09
C GLU A 43 -3.05 -5.68 20.38
N ALA A 44 -3.18 -4.57 21.11
CA ALA A 44 -3.59 -3.29 20.55
C ALA A 44 -2.61 -2.82 19.47
N PHE A 45 -1.30 -2.92 19.74
CA PHE A 45 -0.24 -2.59 18.79
C PHE A 45 -0.33 -3.44 17.52
N VAL A 46 -0.45 -4.77 17.66
CA VAL A 46 -0.53 -5.68 16.51
C VAL A 46 -1.79 -5.42 15.70
N ARG A 47 -2.93 -5.17 16.37
CA ARG A 47 -4.18 -4.81 15.69
C ARG A 47 -4.02 -3.55 14.86
N GLN A 48 -3.40 -2.51 15.42
CA GLN A 48 -3.13 -1.27 14.69
C GLN A 48 -2.23 -1.51 13.48
N VAL A 49 -1.11 -2.20 13.64
CA VAL A 49 -0.17 -2.50 12.54
C VAL A 49 -0.85 -3.30 11.43
N LEU A 50 -1.66 -4.30 11.77
CA LEU A 50 -2.39 -5.09 10.78
C LEU A 50 -3.49 -4.26 10.08
N GLN A 51 -4.16 -3.37 10.81
CA GLN A 51 -5.15 -2.47 10.23
C GLN A 51 -4.51 -1.50 9.23
N GLU A 52 -3.41 -0.85 9.63
CA GLU A 52 -2.61 0.00 8.75
C GLU A 52 -2.11 -0.76 7.52
N ALA A 53 -1.56 -1.97 7.71
CA ALA A 53 -1.10 -2.80 6.61
C ALA A 53 -2.24 -3.25 5.67
N SER A 54 -3.46 -3.46 6.19
CA SER A 54 -4.64 -3.80 5.38
C SER A 54 -5.17 -2.62 4.59
N GLN A 55 -5.03 -1.40 5.13
CA GLN A 55 -5.47 -0.16 4.49
C GLN A 55 -4.44 0.39 3.53
N ALA A 56 -3.16 0.04 3.72
CA ALA A 56 -2.12 0.27 2.75
C ALA A 56 -2.53 -0.42 1.45
N ARG A 57 -3.18 0.34 0.55
CA ARG A 57 -3.19 -0.01 -0.87
C ARG A 57 -1.74 -0.33 -1.17
N ARG A 58 -1.45 -1.52 -1.71
CA ARG A 58 -0.21 -1.70 -2.48
C ARG A 58 -0.05 -0.40 -3.25
N PRO A 59 1.05 0.37 -3.06
CA PRO A 59 1.29 1.45 -3.98
C PRO A 59 1.20 0.75 -5.33
N LYS A 60 0.15 1.04 -6.10
CA LYS A 60 0.27 0.86 -7.54
C LYS A 60 1.52 1.67 -7.78
N ALA A 61 2.63 1.01 -8.13
CA ALA A 61 3.80 1.72 -8.60
C ALA A 61 3.22 2.74 -9.57
N ALA A 62 3.29 4.02 -9.20
CA ALA A 62 2.48 5.05 -9.84
C ALA A 62 2.66 4.80 -11.34
N GLY A 63 1.55 4.53 -12.02
CA GLY A 63 1.64 4.03 -13.40
C GLY A 63 2.52 5.01 -14.17
N LEU A 64 3.31 4.56 -15.14
CA LEU A 64 4.21 5.45 -15.87
C LEU A 64 3.50 6.74 -16.32
N PHE A 65 2.20 6.63 -16.65
CA PHE A 65 1.31 7.76 -16.92
C PHE A 65 1.11 8.75 -15.75
N GLU A 66 0.86 8.26 -14.54
CA GLU A 66 0.68 9.07 -13.32
C GLU A 66 1.97 9.83 -12.98
N LEU A 67 3.12 9.13 -13.02
CA LEU A 67 4.44 9.76 -12.87
C LEU A 67 4.69 10.79 -13.98
N SER A 68 4.37 10.45 -15.24
CA SER A 68 4.56 11.39 -16.35
C SER A 68 3.71 12.65 -16.18
N ARG A 69 2.48 12.55 -15.66
CA ARG A 69 1.63 13.71 -15.35
C ARG A 69 2.15 14.52 -14.17
N GLU A 70 2.70 13.88 -13.15
CA GLU A 70 3.28 14.56 -11.99
C GLU A 70 4.53 15.39 -12.35
N PHE A 71 5.41 14.82 -13.17
CA PHE A 71 6.68 15.45 -13.55
C PHE A 71 6.59 16.32 -14.80
N PHE A 72 5.81 15.90 -15.80
CA PHE A 72 5.73 16.55 -17.13
C PHE A 72 4.32 17.05 -17.48
N GLY A 73 3.39 17.09 -16.52
CA GLY A 73 2.04 17.62 -16.73
C GLY A 73 2.01 19.12 -17.04
N SER A 74 0.81 19.64 -17.31
CA SER A 74 0.57 21.00 -17.82
C SER A 74 1.20 22.15 -17.02
N GLY A 75 1.54 21.95 -15.74
CA GLY A 75 2.19 22.97 -14.90
C GLY A 75 3.70 22.78 -14.68
N ARG A 76 4.29 21.67 -15.15
CA ARG A 76 5.70 21.30 -14.91
C ARG A 76 6.45 20.81 -16.15
N GLY A 77 5.74 20.57 -17.25
CA GLY A 77 6.34 20.26 -18.54
C GLY A 77 7.13 21.45 -19.10
N VAL A 78 8.18 21.14 -19.87
CA VAL A 78 8.95 22.11 -20.63
C VAL A 78 8.78 21.81 -22.12
N GLU A 79 8.66 22.85 -22.94
CA GLU A 79 8.73 22.69 -24.39
C GLU A 79 10.18 22.41 -24.77
N LEU A 80 10.42 21.28 -25.44
CA LEU A 80 11.76 20.90 -25.86
C LEU A 80 11.98 21.34 -27.29
N GLU A 81 13.05 22.07 -27.55
CA GLU A 81 13.49 22.29 -28.93
C GLU A 81 13.96 20.95 -29.52
N LEU A 82 13.25 20.46 -30.54
CA LEU A 82 13.65 19.24 -31.20
C LEU A 82 14.94 19.49 -32.00
N PRO A 83 16.02 18.72 -31.75
CA PRO A 83 17.23 18.85 -32.54
C PRO A 83 16.94 18.48 -34.01
N PRO A 84 17.69 19.06 -34.97
CA PRO A 84 17.55 18.69 -36.37
C PRO A 84 17.78 17.19 -36.54
N ARG A 85 16.86 16.52 -37.23
CA ARG A 85 16.96 15.09 -37.49
C ARG A 85 18.17 14.83 -38.38
N HIS A 86 19.21 14.23 -37.83
CA HIS A 86 20.34 13.74 -38.61
C HIS A 86 20.00 12.40 -39.29
N SER A 87 20.86 11.98 -40.21
CA SER A 87 20.74 10.69 -40.91
C SER A 87 20.57 9.52 -39.94
N ARG A 88 19.98 8.43 -40.45
CA ARG A 88 19.61 7.22 -39.71
C ARG A 88 20.77 6.73 -38.82
N ARG A 89 20.44 6.35 -37.58
CA ARG A 89 21.38 5.63 -36.69
C ARG A 89 21.94 4.41 -37.44
N PRO A 90 23.26 4.13 -37.37
CA PRO A 90 23.81 2.91 -37.92
C PRO A 90 23.12 1.68 -37.31
N ALA A 91 23.07 0.59 -38.06
CA ALA A 91 22.53 -0.68 -37.54
C ALA A 91 23.34 -1.11 -36.30
N VAL A 92 22.66 -1.70 -35.32
CA VAL A 92 23.33 -2.32 -34.16
C VAL A 92 24.02 -3.57 -34.66
N ASP A 93 25.32 -3.68 -34.39
CA ASP A 93 26.09 -4.90 -34.60
C ASP A 93 25.86 -5.85 -33.40
N PHE A 94 25.44 -7.07 -33.68
CA PHE A 94 25.16 -8.10 -32.68
C PHE A 94 26.21 -9.22 -32.67
N ASP A 95 27.21 -9.17 -33.55
CA ASP A 95 28.18 -10.25 -33.75
C ASP A 95 29.45 -10.11 -32.88
N SER A 96 29.35 -9.47 -31.71
CA SER A 96 30.43 -9.36 -30.71
C SER A 96 30.36 -10.41 -29.61
#